data_AF-A0A6G1ER15-F1
#
_entry.id   AF-A0A6G1ER15-F1
#
_cell.length_a   1.000
_cell.length_b   1.000
_cell.length_c   1.000
_cell.angle_alpha   90.00
_cell.angle_beta   90.00
_cell.angle_gamma   90.00
#
_symmetry.space_group_name_H-M   'P 1'
#
loop_
_entity.id
_entity.type
_entity.pdbx_description
1 polymer ?
#
loop_
_entity_poly.entity_id
_entity_poly.type
_entity_poly.pdbx_seq_one_letter_code
_entity_poly.pdbx_strand_id
1 'polypeptide(L)'
;MVFEQFITERLVTEVLEIGERLWPSGAGMRSTKDEEKEVVPAKAVAEAVATFMEPGGAGEAARSAVKELAVKADAAVAEGGSSYSDLRRLIDDLMQAK
;
A
#
# COMPACT_ATOMS: atom_id res chain seq x y z
N MET A 1 5.29 -10.91 14.01
CA MET A 1 4.21 -11.50 13.19
C MET A 1 3.99 -10.59 11.99
N VAL A 2 4.57 -10.93 10.84
CA VAL A 2 4.62 -10.03 9.66
C VAL A 2 3.54 -10.45 8.66
N PHE A 3 2.28 -10.39 9.09
CA PHE A 3 1.13 -10.74 8.22
C PHE A 3 0.59 -9.54 7.45
N GLU A 4 0.72 -8.33 8.02
CA GLU A 4 0.07 -7.15 7.45
C GLU A 4 0.67 -6.77 6.10
N GLN A 5 2.00 -6.89 5.91
CA GLN A 5 2.65 -6.53 4.64
C GLN A 5 2.06 -7.21 3.39
N PHE A 6 1.58 -8.45 3.49
CA PHE A 6 0.99 -9.17 2.35
C PHE A 6 -0.47 -8.76 2.11
N ILE A 7 -1.14 -8.25 3.14
CA ILE A 7 -2.45 -7.60 3.02
C ILE A 7 -2.24 -6.21 2.40
N THR A 8 -1.26 -5.45 2.88
CA THR A 8 -0.87 -4.15 2.30
C THR A 8 -0.46 -4.28 0.84
N GLU A 9 0.32 -5.31 0.48
CA GLU A 9 0.70 -5.58 -0.90
C GLU A 9 -0.55 -5.72 -1.78
N ARG A 10 -1.53 -6.52 -1.37
CA ARG A 10 -2.80 -6.66 -2.11
C ARG A 10 -3.58 -5.34 -2.17
N LEU A 11 -3.63 -4.58 -1.08
CA LEU A 11 -4.26 -3.27 -1.09
C LEU A 11 -3.59 -2.35 -2.12
N VAL A 12 -2.26 -2.33 -2.17
CA VAL A 12 -1.48 -1.48 -3.08
C VAL A 12 -1.59 -1.93 -4.54
N THR A 13 -1.52 -3.24 -4.82
CA THR A 13 -1.43 -3.76 -6.20
C THR A 13 -2.78 -4.17 -6.78
N GLU A 14 -3.69 -4.72 -5.98
CA GLU A 14 -4.96 -5.32 -6.46
C GLU A 14 -6.19 -4.41 -6.23
N VAL A 15 -6.12 -3.50 -5.25
CA VAL A 15 -7.27 -2.62 -4.90
C VAL A 15 -7.04 -1.19 -5.33
N LEU A 16 -5.89 -0.61 -4.94
CA LEU A 16 -5.53 0.76 -5.29
C LEU A 16 -4.88 0.85 -6.67
N GLU A 17 -4.33 -0.26 -7.20
CA GLU A 17 -3.64 -0.33 -8.49
C GLU A 17 -2.52 0.71 -8.63
N ILE A 18 -1.83 1.01 -7.52
CA ILE A 18 -0.76 2.02 -7.46
C ILE A 18 0.65 1.42 -7.34
N GLY A 19 0.79 0.12 -7.52
CA GLY A 19 2.08 -0.56 -7.47
C GLY A 19 2.07 -1.87 -8.24
N GLU A 20 3.27 -2.37 -8.50
CA GLU A 20 3.50 -3.65 -9.16
C GLU A 20 4.04 -4.68 -8.16
N ARG A 21 3.55 -5.91 -8.26
CA ARG A 21 4.02 -7.02 -7.44
C ARG A 21 5.42 -7.44 -7.93
N LEU A 22 6.39 -7.45 -7.01
CA LEU A 22 7.78 -7.79 -7.34
C LEU A 22 7.97 -9.25 -7.76
N TRP A 23 7.30 -10.17 -7.08
CA TRP A 23 7.47 -11.61 -7.28
C TRP A 23 6.11 -12.30 -7.38
N PRO A 24 5.89 -13.25 -8.31
CA PRO A 24 4.59 -13.83 -8.56
C PRO A 24 3.90 -14.37 -7.31
N SER A 25 2.56 -14.36 -7.32
CA SER A 25 1.78 -14.92 -6.22
C SER A 25 2.16 -16.38 -5.97
N GLY A 26 2.56 -16.69 -4.72
CA GLY A 26 3.03 -18.01 -4.32
C GLY A 26 4.53 -18.26 -4.49
N ALA A 27 5.28 -17.31 -5.07
CA ALA A 27 6.75 -17.34 -5.04
C ALA A 27 7.29 -16.79 -3.72
N GLY A 28 8.40 -17.34 -3.25
CA GLY A 28 8.98 -16.98 -1.95
C GLY A 28 8.27 -17.64 -0.76
N MET A 29 9.03 -18.21 0.16
CA MET A 29 8.48 -18.60 1.46
C MET A 29 8.14 -17.35 2.28
N ARG A 30 6.88 -17.23 2.72
CA ARG A 30 6.44 -16.13 3.62
C ARG A 30 6.82 -16.45 5.06
N SER A 31 8.09 -16.29 5.41
CA SER A 31 8.60 -16.61 6.73
C SER A 31 9.46 -15.51 7.34
N THR A 32 9.45 -15.45 8.66
CA THR A 32 10.38 -14.64 9.46
C THR A 32 11.53 -15.47 10.01
N LYS A 33 11.55 -16.79 9.77
CA LYS A 33 12.65 -17.65 10.18
C LYS A 33 13.80 -17.52 9.21
N ASP A 34 15.00 -17.40 9.74
CA ASP A 34 16.20 -17.19 8.95
C ASP A 34 16.50 -18.38 8.03
N GLU A 35 16.19 -19.60 8.47
CA GLU A 35 16.40 -20.83 7.69
C GLU A 35 15.43 -20.96 6.51
N GLU A 36 14.31 -20.23 6.55
CA GLU A 36 13.27 -20.23 5.53
C GLU A 36 13.36 -18.98 4.63
N LYS A 37 14.42 -18.16 4.78
CA LYS A 37 14.63 -16.96 3.95
C LYS A 37 14.94 -17.35 2.52
N GLU A 38 14.18 -16.77 1.60
CA GLU A 38 14.41 -16.91 0.17
C GLU A 38 14.82 -15.56 -0.42
N VAL A 39 15.91 -15.55 -1.18
CA VAL A 39 16.42 -14.34 -1.84
C VAL A 39 15.66 -14.15 -3.14
N VAL A 40 15.03 -12.98 -3.31
CA VAL A 40 14.38 -12.61 -4.57
C VAL A 40 15.44 -12.56 -5.67
N PRO A 41 15.28 -13.32 -6.78
CA PRO A 41 16.26 -13.33 -7.86
C PRO A 41 16.40 -11.95 -8.52
N ALA A 42 17.63 -11.54 -8.81
CA ALA A 42 17.91 -10.25 -9.47
C ALA A 42 17.15 -10.09 -10.80
N LYS A 43 16.93 -11.20 -11.53
CA LYS A 43 16.12 -11.21 -12.76
C LYS A 43 14.67 -10.79 -12.51
N ALA A 44 14.04 -11.31 -11.45
CA ALA A 44 12.66 -10.95 -11.11
C ALA A 44 12.56 -9.46 -10.76
N VAL A 45 13.56 -8.93 -10.04
CA VAL A 45 13.65 -7.49 -9.75
C VAL A 45 13.76 -6.68 -11.04
N ALA A 46 14.67 -7.06 -11.93
CA ALA A 46 14.88 -6.36 -13.19
C ALA A 46 13.62 -6.35 -14.07
N GLU A 47 12.93 -7.50 -14.18
CA GLU A 47 11.68 -7.63 -14.94
C GLU A 47 10.57 -6.76 -14.35
N ALA A 48 10.30 -6.85 -13.04
CA ALA A 48 9.25 -6.06 -12.40
C ALA A 48 9.49 -4.54 -12.54
N VAL A 49 10.74 -4.10 -12.35
CA VAL A 49 11.09 -2.67 -12.50
C VAL A 49 10.97 -2.22 -13.95
N ALA A 50 11.46 -3.01 -14.91
CA ALA A 50 11.38 -2.68 -16.33
C ALA A 50 9.93 -2.54 -16.78
N THR A 51 9.08 -3.53 -16.47
CA THR A 51 7.65 -3.53 -16.80
C THR A 51 6.91 -2.34 -16.19
N PHE A 52 7.13 -2.08 -14.89
CA PHE A 52 6.43 -0.97 -14.24
C PHE A 52 6.84 0.40 -14.79
N MET A 53 8.06 0.51 -15.32
CA MET A 53 8.59 1.75 -15.89
C MET A 53 8.35 1.91 -17.40
N GLU A 54 7.64 0.97 -18.04
CA GLU A 54 7.32 1.09 -19.47
C GLU A 54 6.51 2.38 -19.74
N PRO A 55 6.88 3.16 -20.78
CA PRO A 55 6.13 4.34 -21.17
C PRO A 55 4.67 4.01 -21.50
N GLY A 56 3.73 4.77 -20.95
CA GLY A 56 2.30 4.48 -21.05
C GLY A 56 1.83 3.23 -20.30
N GLY A 57 2.71 2.60 -19.52
CA GLY A 57 2.42 1.40 -18.73
C GLY A 57 1.83 1.70 -17.35
N ALA A 58 1.74 0.64 -16.53
CA ALA A 58 1.12 0.68 -15.21
C ALA A 58 1.74 1.72 -14.26
N GLY A 59 3.05 1.99 -14.36
CA GLY A 59 3.69 2.98 -13.49
C GLY A 59 3.27 4.42 -13.77
N GLU A 60 2.90 4.78 -15.00
CA GLU A 60 2.34 6.11 -15.28
C GLU A 60 0.95 6.27 -14.68
N ALA A 61 0.08 5.27 -14.88
CA ALA A 61 -1.25 5.24 -14.29
C ALA A 61 -1.19 5.30 -12.75
N ALA A 62 -0.31 4.50 -12.15
CA ALA A 62 -0.05 4.49 -10.71
C ALA A 62 0.38 5.89 -10.21
N ARG A 63 1.32 6.55 -10.90
CA ARG A 63 1.75 7.92 -10.53
C ARG A 63 0.61 8.93 -10.58
N SER A 64 -0.33 8.80 -11.52
CA SER A 64 -1.52 9.66 -11.58
C SER A 64 -2.45 9.38 -10.41
N ALA A 65 -2.77 8.11 -10.15
CA ALA A 65 -3.64 7.70 -9.06
C ALA A 65 -3.07 8.09 -7.68
N VAL A 66 -1.75 7.96 -7.47
CA VAL A 66 -1.08 8.39 -6.23
C VAL A 66 -1.24 9.89 -5.99
N LYS A 67 -1.20 10.73 -7.04
CA LYS A 67 -1.43 12.18 -6.87
C LYS A 67 -2.85 12.48 -6.41
N GLU A 68 -3.84 11.78 -6.93
CA GLU A 68 -5.23 11.92 -6.48
C GLU A 68 -5.43 11.43 -5.04
N LEU A 69 -4.79 10.31 -4.68
CA LEU A 69 -4.80 9.79 -3.32
C LEU A 69 -4.13 10.76 -2.33
N ALA A 70 -3.03 11.41 -2.71
CA ALA A 70 -2.37 12.41 -1.89
C ALA A 70 -3.33 13.58 -1.57
N VAL A 71 -4.02 14.11 -2.57
CA VAL A 71 -5.03 15.17 -2.37
C VAL A 71 -6.15 14.72 -1.43
N LYS A 72 -6.65 13.48 -1.60
CA LYS A 72 -7.69 12.92 -0.71
C LYS A 72 -7.20 12.74 0.72
N ALA A 73 -5.95 12.28 0.90
CA ALA A 73 -5.35 12.10 2.22
C ALA A 73 -5.20 13.45 2.95
N ASP A 74 -4.71 14.47 2.26
CA ASP A 74 -4.59 15.83 2.81
C ASP A 74 -5.96 16.40 3.19
N ALA A 75 -6.96 16.22 2.33
CA ALA A 75 -8.33 16.67 2.60
C ALA A 75 -8.99 15.93 3.77
N ALA A 76 -8.69 14.64 3.97
CA ALA A 76 -9.26 13.85 5.06
C ALA A 76 -8.81 14.33 6.44
N VAL A 77 -7.58 14.84 6.56
CA VAL A 77 -7.00 15.30 7.83
C VAL A 77 -7.16 16.79 8.10
N ALA A 78 -7.46 17.59 7.07
CA ALA A 78 -7.76 19.01 7.22
C ALA A 78 -9.01 19.26 8.10
N GLU A 79 -9.15 20.47 8.63
CA GLU A 79 -10.33 20.83 9.43
C GLU A 79 -11.62 20.64 8.62
N GLY A 80 -12.59 19.92 9.19
CA GLY A 80 -13.82 19.51 8.51
C GLY A 80 -13.68 18.26 7.62
N GLY A 81 -12.48 17.69 7.50
CA GLY A 81 -12.20 16.44 6.82
C GLY A 81 -12.76 15.21 7.57
N SER A 82 -12.78 14.06 6.89
CA SER A 82 -13.34 12.82 7.44
C SER A 82 -12.58 12.32 8.66
N SER A 83 -11.25 12.18 8.58
CA SER A 83 -10.42 11.74 9.70
C SER A 83 -10.39 12.75 10.85
N TYR A 84 -10.42 14.05 10.53
CA TYR A 84 -10.56 15.10 11.54
C TYR A 84 -11.87 14.96 12.33
N SER A 85 -12.98 14.77 11.61
CA SER A 85 -14.32 14.63 12.18
C SER A 85 -14.46 13.35 13.00
N ASP A 86 -13.94 12.23 12.51
CA ASP A 86 -13.95 10.96 13.24
C ASP A 86 -13.17 11.04 14.54
N LEU A 87 -12.00 11.68 14.55
CA LEU A 87 -11.23 11.90 15.78
C LEU A 87 -11.99 12.80 16.77
N ARG A 88 -12.63 13.87 16.30
CA ARG A 88 -13.46 14.74 17.13
C ARG A 88 -14.60 13.95 17.78
N ARG A 89 -15.30 13.13 17.00
CA ARG A 89 -16.36 12.25 17.48
C ARG A 89 -15.86 11.28 18.54
N LEU A 90 -14.71 10.64 18.31
CA LEU A 90 -14.10 9.75 19.31
C LEU A 90 -13.85 10.48 20.64
N ILE A 91 -13.37 11.72 20.61
CA ILE A 91 -13.15 12.52 21.82
C ILE A 91 -14.48 12.80 22.53
N ASP A 92 -15.51 13.21 21.79
CA ASP A 92 -16.84 13.50 22.36
C ASP A 92 -17.45 12.25 23.00
N ASP A 93 -17.34 11.09 22.35
CA ASP A 93 -17.81 9.81 22.88
C ASP A 93 -17.10 9.45 24.19
N LEU A 94 -15.78 9.64 24.28
CA LEU A 94 -15.00 9.41 25.50
C LEU A 94 -15.35 10.39 26.63
N MET A 95 -15.71 11.62 26.30
CA MET A 95 -16.13 12.63 27.28
C MET A 95 -17.53 12.33 27.84
N GLN A 96 -18.42 11.76 27.03
CA GLN A 96 -19.77 11.36 27.43
C GLN A 96 -19.83 10.01 28.17
N ALA A 97 -18.83 9.15 27.96
CA ALA A 97 -18.71 7.86 28.66
C ALA A 97 -18.23 7.98 30.13
N LYS A 98 -18.07 9.20 30.64
CA LYS A 98 -17.87 9.49 32.06
C LYS A 98 -19.19 9.51 32.83
#